data_AF-A0A3N5VCL6-F1
#
_entry.id   AF-A0A3N5VCL6-F1
#
_cell.length_a   1.000
_cell.length_b   1.000
_cell.length_c   1.000
_cell.angle_alpha   90.00
_cell.angle_beta   90.00
_cell.angle_gamma   90.00
#
_symmetry.space_group_name_H-M   'P 1'
#
loop_
_entity.id
_entity.type
_entity.pdbx_description
1 polymer ?
#
loop_
_entity_poly.entity_id
_entity_poly.type
_entity_poly.pdbx_seq_one_letter_code
_entity_poly.pdbx_strand_id
1 'polypeptide(L)'
;MSAWPRYPIIYEINAWVWLSELSAKTGSTVSLGSVPEAEWDALVTYGFDAVWLMGVWERSPAGIAIANRNKNLLDDFKRALPDFRLQDNVGSPYCVRRYVVDKHLGGPEGLASARRELAKRNIRLILDFVTTHVAPDHPWVSEHPEYFVQGSAEDADNDP
;
A
#
# COMPACT_ATOMS: atom_id res chain seq x y z
N MET A 1 -3.06 18.78 -17.42
CA MET A 1 -4.14 17.82 -17.12
C MET A 1 -5.47 18.54 -17.19
N SER A 2 -6.51 17.88 -17.68
CA SER A 2 -7.88 18.43 -17.69
C SER A 2 -8.43 18.60 -16.27
N ALA A 3 -9.59 19.24 -16.11
CA ALA A 3 -10.37 19.13 -14.88
C ALA A 3 -10.92 17.70 -14.72
N TRP A 4 -11.28 17.29 -13.50
CA TRP A 4 -12.03 16.05 -13.30
C TRP A 4 -13.39 16.12 -13.99
N PRO A 5 -13.88 15.06 -14.64
CA PRO A 5 -15.26 14.99 -15.07
C PRO A 5 -16.20 15.01 -13.86
N ARG A 6 -17.48 15.31 -14.11
CA ARG A 6 -18.53 15.36 -13.07
C ARG A 6 -18.67 14.02 -12.33
N TYR A 7 -18.42 12.90 -13.02
CA TYR A 7 -18.53 11.55 -12.49
C TYR A 7 -17.22 10.80 -12.79
N PRO A 8 -16.19 10.96 -11.94
CA PRO A 8 -14.90 10.34 -12.19
C PRO A 8 -14.96 8.83 -11.97
N ILE A 9 -14.26 8.08 -12.82
CA ILE A 9 -14.08 6.64 -12.66
C ILE A 9 -12.65 6.38 -12.19
N ILE A 10 -12.52 5.74 -11.03
CA ILE A 10 -11.24 5.44 -10.39
C ILE A 10 -11.03 3.93 -10.44
N TYR A 11 -9.82 3.52 -10.83
CA TYR A 11 -9.40 2.13 -10.75
C TYR A 11 -8.41 1.92 -9.61
N GLU A 12 -8.83 1.17 -8.61
CA GLU A 12 -7.96 0.79 -7.50
C GLU A 12 -7.11 -0.41 -7.89
N ILE A 13 -5.80 -0.29 -7.64
CA ILE A 13 -4.82 -1.35 -7.88
C ILE A 13 -4.04 -1.56 -6.58
N ASN A 14 -4.01 -2.79 -6.07
CA ASN A 14 -3.08 -3.16 -5.00
C ASN A 14 -1.65 -3.18 -5.57
N ALA A 15 -0.84 -2.19 -5.20
CA ALA A 15 0.46 -1.97 -5.83
C ALA A 15 1.42 -3.16 -5.63
N TRP A 16 1.38 -3.83 -4.48
CA TRP A 16 2.26 -4.96 -4.19
C TRP A 16 1.90 -6.18 -5.03
N VAL A 17 0.61 -6.51 -5.11
CA VAL A 17 0.14 -7.65 -5.92
C VAL A 17 0.43 -7.39 -7.39
N TRP A 18 0.08 -6.19 -7.89
CA TRP A 18 0.29 -5.84 -9.29
C TRP A 18 1.76 -5.91 -9.71
N LEU A 19 2.68 -5.34 -8.93
CA LEU A 19 4.12 -5.39 -9.25
C LEU A 19 4.68 -6.81 -9.11
N SER A 20 4.16 -7.62 -8.19
CA SER A 20 4.55 -9.04 -8.06
C SER A 20 4.13 -9.84 -9.31
N GLU A 21 2.90 -9.66 -9.78
CA GLU A 21 2.40 -10.29 -11.00
C GLU A 21 3.19 -9.86 -12.24
N LEU A 22 3.50 -8.56 -12.37
CA LEU A 22 4.35 -8.05 -13.45
C LEU A 22 5.78 -8.61 -13.37
N SER A 23 6.31 -8.77 -12.15
CA SER A 23 7.63 -9.37 -11.97
C SER A 23 7.66 -10.82 -12.42
N ALA A 24 6.62 -11.59 -12.06
CA ALA A 24 6.46 -12.97 -12.49
C ALA A 24 6.29 -13.07 -14.02
N LYS A 25 5.47 -12.20 -14.61
CA LYS A 25 5.22 -12.14 -16.06
C LYS A 25 6.47 -11.83 -16.88
N THR A 26 7.31 -10.91 -16.38
CA THR A 26 8.53 -10.47 -17.10
C THR A 26 9.78 -11.29 -16.76
N GLY A 27 9.74 -12.09 -15.69
CA GLY A 27 10.90 -12.83 -15.19
C GLY A 27 11.98 -11.94 -14.54
N SER A 28 11.64 -10.70 -14.17
CA SER A 28 12.55 -9.74 -13.56
C SER A 28 11.83 -8.91 -12.51
N THR A 29 12.54 -8.36 -11.53
CA THR A 29 11.92 -7.51 -10.50
C THR A 29 11.39 -6.21 -11.11
N VAL A 30 10.08 -5.99 -10.99
CA VAL A 30 9.39 -4.78 -11.42
C VAL A 30 9.05 -3.93 -10.19
N SER A 31 9.36 -2.65 -10.27
CA SER A 31 9.03 -1.62 -9.28
C SER A 31 8.20 -0.53 -9.98
N LEU A 32 7.64 0.43 -9.23
CA LEU A 32 6.91 1.56 -9.83
C LEU A 32 7.76 2.34 -10.84
N GLY A 33 9.08 2.34 -10.68
CA GLY A 33 10.01 2.99 -11.60
C GLY A 33 10.39 2.18 -12.84
N SER A 34 10.03 0.89 -12.89
CA SER A 34 10.41 -0.03 -13.97
C SER A 34 9.23 -0.79 -14.59
N VAL A 35 7.99 -0.40 -14.28
CA VAL A 35 6.80 -0.92 -14.96
C VAL A 35 6.92 -0.69 -16.46
N PRO A 36 6.81 -1.75 -17.29
CA PRO A 36 6.90 -1.62 -18.75
C PRO A 36 5.84 -0.69 -19.33
N GLU A 37 6.18 0.03 -20.39
CA GLU A 37 5.31 1.02 -21.03
C GLU A 37 3.94 0.44 -21.42
N ALA A 38 3.94 -0.78 -21.97
CA ALA A 38 2.74 -1.49 -22.39
C ALA A 38 1.72 -1.72 -21.25
N GLU A 39 2.18 -1.85 -20.00
CA GLU A 39 1.28 -2.03 -18.85
C GLU A 39 0.58 -0.72 -18.49
N TRP A 40 1.28 0.43 -18.62
CA TRP A 40 0.66 1.74 -18.48
C TRP A 40 -0.32 2.03 -19.63
N ASP A 41 0.03 1.66 -20.86
CA ASP A 41 -0.85 1.80 -22.03
C ASP A 41 -2.14 0.99 -21.87
N ALA A 42 -2.03 -0.23 -21.34
CA ALA A 42 -3.19 -1.06 -21.07
C ALA A 42 -4.19 -0.38 -20.13
N LEU A 43 -3.72 0.37 -19.12
CA LEU A 43 -4.61 1.10 -18.21
C LEU A 43 -5.48 2.15 -18.92
N VAL A 44 -4.99 2.74 -20.01
CA VAL A 44 -5.75 3.72 -20.82
C VAL A 44 -6.93 3.06 -21.51
N THR A 45 -6.77 1.81 -21.95
CA THR A 45 -7.79 1.10 -22.73
C THR A 45 -9.08 0.84 -21.96
N TYR A 46 -9.02 0.86 -20.63
CA TYR A 46 -10.18 0.73 -19.76
C TYR A 46 -11.00 2.02 -19.59
N GLY A 47 -10.44 3.18 -19.97
CA GLY A 47 -11.15 4.46 -19.92
C GLY A 47 -11.29 5.08 -18.52
N PHE A 48 -10.37 4.79 -17.60
CA PHE A 48 -10.37 5.37 -16.25
C PHE A 48 -9.80 6.79 -16.21
N ASP A 49 -10.32 7.63 -15.32
CA ASP A 49 -9.83 9.00 -15.10
C ASP A 49 -8.61 9.05 -14.18
N ALA A 50 -8.50 8.04 -13.31
CA ALA A 50 -7.42 7.89 -12.36
C ALA A 50 -7.17 6.44 -11.95
N VAL A 51 -5.93 6.20 -11.55
CA VAL A 51 -5.50 5.00 -10.86
C VAL A 51 -5.23 5.36 -9.40
N TRP A 52 -5.81 4.58 -8.51
CA TRP A 52 -5.45 4.57 -7.10
C TRP A 52 -4.46 3.44 -6.86
N LEU A 53 -3.21 3.78 -6.58
CA LEU A 53 -2.20 2.80 -6.17
C LEU A 53 -2.31 2.58 -4.66
N MET A 54 -3.03 1.55 -4.25
CA MET A 54 -3.23 1.20 -2.85
C MET A 54 -1.96 0.56 -2.28
N GLY A 55 -1.55 1.02 -1.09
CA GLY A 55 -0.55 0.38 -0.25
C GLY A 55 0.90 0.67 -0.63
N VAL A 56 1.19 1.87 -1.14
CA VAL A 56 2.54 2.26 -1.57
C VAL A 56 3.49 2.62 -0.42
N TRP A 57 2.96 2.94 0.76
CA TRP A 57 3.74 3.44 1.89
C TRP A 57 4.55 2.33 2.58
N GLU A 58 5.63 2.72 3.27
CA GLU A 58 6.47 1.84 4.07
C GLU A 58 5.63 1.14 5.15
N ARG A 59 5.54 -0.19 5.06
CA ARG A 59 4.74 -1.01 5.98
C ARG A 59 5.52 -1.35 7.24
N SER A 60 4.79 -1.59 8.32
CA SER A 60 5.33 -1.90 9.64
C SER A 60 5.88 -3.31 9.80
N PRO A 61 7.18 -3.50 10.08
CA PRO A 61 7.72 -4.79 10.51
C PRO A 61 7.08 -5.27 11.82
N ALA A 62 6.79 -4.36 12.76
CA ALA A 62 6.12 -4.74 14.01
C ALA A 62 4.70 -5.26 13.78
N GLY A 63 3.93 -4.60 12.92
CA GLY A 63 2.58 -5.02 12.52
C GLY A 63 2.59 -6.38 11.82
N ILE A 64 3.55 -6.62 10.92
CA ILE A 64 3.75 -7.94 10.28
C ILE A 64 4.05 -9.01 11.34
N ALA A 65 4.94 -8.72 12.30
CA ALA A 65 5.29 -9.66 13.36
C ALA A 65 4.09 -9.99 14.27
N ILE A 66 3.25 -9.00 14.59
CA ILE A 66 2.00 -9.20 15.34
C ILE A 66 1.05 -10.10 14.55
N ALA A 67 0.82 -9.79 13.26
CA ALA A 67 -0.05 -10.59 12.41
C ALA A 67 0.43 -12.05 12.29
N ASN A 68 1.74 -12.25 12.11
CA ASN A 68 2.35 -13.58 12.02
C ASN A 68 2.35 -14.38 13.34
N ARG A 69 1.97 -13.77 14.47
CA ARG A 69 1.76 -14.45 15.76
C ARG A 69 0.28 -14.67 16.07
N ASN A 70 -0.62 -14.10 15.28
CA ASN A 70 -2.06 -14.25 15.46
C ASN A 70 -2.56 -15.51 14.75
N LYS A 71 -2.91 -16.53 15.53
CA LYS A 71 -3.34 -17.84 15.00
C LYS A 71 -4.57 -17.72 14.08
N ASN A 72 -5.54 -16.87 14.42
CA ASN A 72 -6.75 -16.72 13.61
C ASN A 72 -6.42 -16.12 12.23
N LEU A 73 -5.54 -15.11 12.18
CA LEU A 73 -5.08 -14.56 10.91
C LEU A 73 -4.31 -15.59 10.10
N LEU A 74 -3.43 -16.39 10.71
CA LEU A 74 -2.70 -17.44 10.02
C LEU A 74 -3.64 -18.53 9.45
N ASP A 75 -4.70 -18.88 10.18
CA ASP A 75 -5.69 -19.84 9.72
C ASP A 75 -6.50 -19.27 8.53
N ASP A 76 -6.85 -17.97 8.57
CA ASP A 76 -7.47 -17.27 7.45
C ASP A 76 -6.57 -17.19 6.21
N PHE A 77 -5.27 -16.90 6.39
CA PHE A 77 -4.31 -16.85 5.29
C PHE A 77 -4.14 -18.20 4.62
N LYS A 78 -4.00 -19.29 5.39
CA LYS A 78 -3.91 -20.65 4.84
C LYS A 78 -5.20 -21.09 4.15
N ARG A 79 -6.35 -20.61 4.60
CA ARG A 79 -7.63 -20.88 3.94
C ARG A 79 -7.73 -20.17 2.59
N ALA A 80 -7.24 -18.93 2.49
CA ALA A 80 -7.23 -18.15 1.26
C ALA A 80 -6.13 -18.60 0.28
N LEU A 81 -4.96 -18.99 0.79
CA LEU A 81 -3.79 -19.42 0.05
C LEU A 81 -3.25 -20.73 0.66
N PRO A 82 -3.63 -21.91 0.15
CA PRO A 82 -3.27 -23.20 0.77
C PRO A 82 -1.76 -23.47 0.91
N ASP A 83 -0.93 -22.88 0.06
CA ASP A 83 0.53 -22.97 0.09
C ASP A 83 1.21 -21.77 0.78
N PHE A 84 0.44 -20.98 1.54
CA PHE A 84 0.88 -19.79 2.26
C PHE A 84 2.15 -20.02 3.09
N ARG A 85 3.09 -19.10 2.96
CA ARG A 85 4.31 -18.96 3.75
C ARG A 85 4.30 -17.63 4.46
N LEU A 86 5.03 -17.54 5.59
CA LEU A 86 5.09 -16.30 6.37
C LEU A 86 5.61 -15.10 5.56
N GLN A 87 6.43 -15.34 4.54
CA GLN A 87 6.96 -14.31 3.65
C GLN A 87 5.89 -13.69 2.74
N ASP A 88 4.77 -14.39 2.52
CA ASP A 88 3.67 -13.89 1.68
C ASP A 88 2.84 -12.83 2.44
N ASN A 89 2.91 -12.83 3.78
CA ASN A 89 2.32 -11.76 4.59
C ASN A 89 3.23 -10.54 4.66
N VAL A 90 3.03 -9.64 3.70
CA VAL A 90 3.67 -8.32 3.65
C VAL A 90 2.97 -7.26 4.52
N GLY A 91 2.03 -7.67 5.38
CA GLY A 91 1.31 -6.79 6.30
C GLY A 91 0.17 -6.00 5.67
N SER A 92 -0.63 -5.33 6.50
CA SER A 92 -1.72 -4.45 6.01
C SER A 92 -1.15 -3.21 5.32
N PRO A 93 -1.70 -2.80 4.15
CA PRO A 93 -1.31 -1.55 3.49
C PRO A 93 -1.57 -0.30 4.34
N TYR A 94 -2.46 -0.40 5.33
CA TYR A 94 -2.82 0.70 6.23
C TYR A 94 -2.09 0.64 7.59
N CYS A 95 -1.27 -0.39 7.83
CA CYS A 95 -0.33 -0.40 8.97
C CYS A 95 0.95 0.36 8.58
N VAL A 96 0.77 1.67 8.35
CA VAL A 96 1.82 2.56 7.80
C VAL A 96 2.82 2.88 8.89
N ARG A 97 4.09 2.53 8.64
CA ARG A 97 5.22 2.89 9.51
C ARG A 97 5.73 4.30 9.21
N ARG A 98 5.76 4.68 7.93
CA ARG A 98 6.13 6.02 7.47
C ARG A 98 5.40 6.34 6.18
N TYR A 99 4.99 7.60 6.02
CA TYR A 99 4.47 8.15 4.76
C TYR A 99 5.60 8.42 3.75
N VAL A 100 6.41 7.39 3.50
CA VAL A 100 7.44 7.33 2.46
C VAL A 100 7.18 6.07 1.66
N VAL A 101 7.30 6.14 0.34
CA VAL A 101 7.06 4.99 -0.53
C VAL A 101 8.05 3.88 -0.19
N ASP A 102 7.54 2.65 -0.07
CA ASP A 102 8.36 1.49 0.27
C ASP A 102 9.48 1.28 -0.76
N LYS A 103 10.69 0.98 -0.26
CA LYS A 103 11.86 0.74 -1.11
C LYS A 103 11.65 -0.45 -2.05
N HIS A 104 10.91 -1.46 -1.62
CA HIS A 104 10.56 -2.61 -2.46
C HIS A 104 9.78 -2.20 -3.72
N LEU A 105 8.98 -1.13 -3.63
CA LEU A 105 8.22 -0.58 -4.75
C LEU A 105 8.99 0.45 -5.58
N GLY A 106 10.28 0.67 -5.28
CA GLY A 106 11.14 1.65 -5.97
C GLY A 106 11.26 3.00 -5.27
N GLY A 107 10.67 3.15 -4.07
CA GLY A 107 10.79 4.36 -3.26
C GLY A 107 10.20 5.62 -3.91
N PRO A 108 10.53 6.81 -3.38
CA PRO A 108 10.01 8.09 -3.87
C PRO A 108 10.24 8.32 -5.36
N GLU A 109 11.41 7.93 -5.88
CA GLU A 109 11.74 8.08 -7.30
C GLU A 109 10.92 7.15 -8.19
N GLY A 110 10.68 5.91 -7.76
CA GLY A 110 9.80 4.98 -8.45
C GLY A 110 8.38 5.52 -8.58
N LEU A 111 7.82 6.07 -7.48
CA LEU A 111 6.52 6.72 -7.51
C LEU A 111 6.50 7.96 -8.42
N ALA A 112 7.55 8.76 -8.40
CA ALA A 112 7.67 9.92 -9.29
C ALA A 112 7.67 9.51 -10.77
N SER A 113 8.34 8.40 -11.12
CA SER A 113 8.30 7.80 -12.46
C SER A 113 6.90 7.31 -12.82
N ALA A 114 6.24 6.53 -11.96
CA ALA A 114 4.86 6.07 -12.18
C ALA A 114 3.90 7.25 -12.42
N ARG A 115 4.01 8.31 -11.61
CA ARG A 115 3.22 9.54 -11.79
C ARG A 115 3.45 10.19 -13.16
N ARG A 116 4.70 10.22 -13.65
CA ARG A 116 5.02 10.75 -14.98
C ARG A 116 4.41 9.88 -16.09
N GLU A 117 4.49 8.55 -15.97
CA GLU A 117 3.93 7.63 -16.97
C GLU A 117 2.40 7.72 -17.06
N LEU A 118 1.71 7.83 -15.92
CA LEU A 118 0.27 8.07 -15.88
C LEU A 118 -0.09 9.43 -16.48
N ALA A 119 0.67 10.48 -16.15
CA ALA A 119 0.41 11.83 -16.63
C ALA A 119 0.56 11.97 -18.16
N LYS A 120 1.54 11.27 -18.78
CA LYS A 120 1.69 11.19 -20.26
C LYS A 120 0.42 10.67 -20.94
N ARG A 121 -0.31 9.80 -20.24
CA ARG A 121 -1.54 9.14 -20.68
C ARG A 121 -2.82 9.84 -20.19
N ASN A 122 -2.68 11.03 -19.58
CA ASN A 122 -3.76 11.80 -18.98
C ASN A 122 -4.55 11.03 -17.89
N ILE A 123 -3.94 10.04 -17.26
CA ILE A 123 -4.46 9.32 -16.10
C ILE A 123 -3.92 9.99 -14.84
N ARG A 124 -4.78 10.27 -13.85
CA ARG A 124 -4.37 10.81 -12.56
C ARG A 124 -3.93 9.72 -11.61
N LEU A 125 -3.11 10.09 -10.63
CA LEU A 125 -2.67 9.19 -9.57
C LEU A 125 -3.34 9.60 -8.25
N ILE A 126 -3.93 8.62 -7.57
CA ILE A 126 -4.46 8.72 -6.20
C ILE A 126 -3.65 7.78 -5.31
N LEU A 127 -3.36 8.21 -4.08
CA LEU A 127 -2.67 7.42 -3.06
C LEU A 127 -3.46 7.47 -1.76
N ASP A 128 -3.28 6.45 -0.92
CA ASP A 128 -3.89 6.37 0.40
C ASP A 128 -3.39 7.49 1.32
N PHE A 129 -4.26 8.02 2.15
CA PHE A 129 -3.87 8.84 3.29
C PHE A 129 -4.78 8.54 4.48
N VAL A 130 -4.23 7.93 5.52
CA VAL A 130 -4.97 7.46 6.70
C VAL A 130 -4.63 8.34 7.89
N THR A 131 -5.60 9.13 8.36
CA THR A 131 -5.39 10.08 9.46
C THR A 131 -5.79 9.55 10.83
N THR A 132 -6.49 8.42 10.88
CA THR A 132 -7.08 7.90 12.12
C THR A 132 -6.10 7.11 12.98
N HIS A 133 -5.05 6.54 12.39
CA HIS A 133 -4.06 5.73 13.07
C HIS A 133 -2.75 5.64 12.28
N VAL A 134 -1.71 5.17 12.96
CA VAL A 134 -0.43 4.75 12.36
C VAL A 134 -0.03 3.38 12.93
N ALA A 135 1.01 2.77 12.37
CA ALA A 135 1.54 1.52 12.90
C ALA A 135 2.10 1.66 14.34
N PRO A 136 2.15 0.58 15.13
CA PRO A 136 2.72 0.59 16.48
C PRO A 136 4.19 1.02 16.56
N ASP A 137 4.94 0.86 15.48
CA ASP A 137 6.36 1.25 15.35
C ASP A 137 6.56 2.49 14.48
N HIS A 138 5.50 3.27 14.25
CA HIS A 138 5.60 4.58 13.62
C HIS A 138 6.38 5.54 14.54
N PRO A 139 7.32 6.36 14.03
CA PRO A 139 8.13 7.26 14.87
C PRO A 139 7.33 8.18 15.80
N TRP A 140 6.16 8.64 15.36
CA TRP A 140 5.23 9.44 16.17
C TRP A 140 4.87 8.79 17.51
N VAL A 141 4.78 7.46 17.60
CA VAL A 141 4.43 6.78 18.86
C VAL A 141 5.44 7.14 19.97
N SER A 142 6.71 7.27 19.64
CA SER A 142 7.78 7.64 20.60
C SER A 142 8.17 9.12 20.56
N GLU A 143 8.16 9.74 19.38
CA GLU A 143 8.65 11.11 19.17
C GLU A 143 7.57 12.16 19.40
N HIS A 144 6.30 11.80 19.17
CA HIS A 144 5.13 12.70 19.24
C HIS A 144 3.94 12.01 19.92
N PRO A 145 4.08 11.53 21.17
CA PRO A 145 2.98 10.88 21.89
C PRO A 145 1.75 11.80 22.02
N GLU A 146 1.93 13.12 22.00
CA GLU A 146 0.85 14.12 22.03
C GLU A 146 -0.13 14.05 20.85
N TYR A 147 0.21 13.34 19.77
CA TYR A 147 -0.72 13.10 18.65
C TYR A 147 -1.76 12.02 18.94
N PHE A 148 -1.60 11.25 20.02
CA PHE A 148 -2.45 10.12 20.34
C PHE A 148 -3.25 10.37 21.62
N VAL A 149 -4.46 9.84 21.64
CA VAL A 149 -5.21 9.67 22.89
C VAL A 149 -4.44 8.69 23.76
N GLN A 150 -4.04 9.15 24.94
CA GLN A 150 -3.28 8.35 25.91
C GLN A 150 -4.25 7.56 26.80
N GLY A 151 -3.81 6.39 27.24
CA GLY A 151 -4.57 5.54 28.17
C GLY A 151 -3.65 4.62 28.97
N SER A 152 -4.13 4.17 30.11
CA SER A 152 -3.51 3.17 30.97
C SER A 152 -4.10 1.78 30.72
N ALA A 153 -3.49 0.75 31.30
CA ALA A 153 -4.06 -0.60 31.28
C ALA A 153 -5.42 -0.64 32.01
N GLU A 154 -5.58 0.17 33.06
CA GLU A 154 -6.84 0.29 33.80
C GLU A 154 -7.93 0.93 32.94
N ASP A 155 -7.61 1.93 32.12
CA ASP A 155 -8.56 2.51 31.17
C ASP A 155 -9.02 1.47 30.14
N ALA A 156 -8.10 0.66 29.61
CA ALA A 156 -8.41 -0.39 28.64
C ALA A 156 -9.30 -1.51 29.21
N ASP A 157 -9.19 -1.82 30.50
CA ASP A 157 -10.01 -2.84 31.16
C ASP A 157 -11.42 -2.34 31.51
N ASN A 158 -11.59 -1.03 31.72
CA ASN A 158 -12.82 -0.44 32.25
C ASN A 158 -13.66 0.35 31.23
N ASP A 159 -13.05 0.83 30.13
CA ASP A 159 -13.73 1.55 29.03
C ASP A 159 -13.13 1.14 27.66
N PRO A 160 -13.33 -0.12 27.22
CA PRO A 160 -12.69 -0.69 26.02
C PRO A 160 -13.25 -0.21 24.68
#